data_AF-Q9HR57-F1
#
_entry.id   AF-Q9HR57-F1
#
_cell.length_a   1.000
_cell.length_b   1.000
_cell.length_c   1.000
_cell.angle_alpha   90.00
_cell.angle_beta   90.00
_cell.angle_gamma   90.00
#
_symmetry.space_group_name_H-M   'P 1'
#
loop_
_entity.id
_entity.type
_entity.pdbx_description
1 polymer ?
#
loop_
_entity_poly.entity_id
_entity_poly.type
_entity_poly.pdbx_seq_one_letter_code
_entity_poly.pdbx_strand_id
1 'polypeptide(L)'
;MSVETDAAGPSADHAADDLARQLGDAIADLPEYRRLMETKRAVETTDEVQSRIEEFEQLRQEFMLARQSGDADEAALNRVQEAQQHLHDHPVMADYLDAQDALEARFEGLNDLISDPLDVDFVGESGACCQD
;
A
#
# COMPACT_ATOMS: atom_id res chain seq x y z
N MET A 1 24.49 -10.43 -47.24
CA MET A 1 24.88 -9.01 -47.12
C MET A 1 23.71 -8.23 -47.68
N SER A 2 22.83 -7.56 -46.95
CA SER A 2 22.84 -7.07 -45.58
C SER A 2 21.36 -7.02 -45.14
N VAL A 3 21.06 -7.46 -43.92
CA VAL A 3 19.81 -7.04 -43.29
C VAL A 3 20.10 -5.67 -42.71
N GLU A 4 19.51 -4.65 -43.31
CA GLU A 4 19.46 -3.30 -42.75
C GLU A 4 18.65 -3.44 -41.46
N THR A 5 19.35 -3.46 -40.33
CA THR A 5 18.74 -3.22 -39.03
C THR A 5 18.20 -1.81 -39.08
N ASP A 6 16.89 -1.72 -39.34
CA ASP A 6 16.10 -0.54 -39.05
C ASP A 6 16.25 -0.31 -37.55
N ALA A 7 17.14 0.61 -37.20
CA ALA A 7 17.22 1.17 -35.87
C ALA A 7 15.97 2.03 -35.69
N ALA A 8 14.83 1.37 -35.50
CA ALA A 8 13.66 1.99 -34.94
C ALA A 8 14.12 2.60 -33.62
N GLY A 9 14.21 3.93 -33.57
CA GLY A 9 14.32 4.65 -32.31
C GLY A 9 13.24 4.17 -31.35
N PRO A 10 13.41 4.32 -30.02
CA PRO A 10 12.43 3.84 -29.05
C PRO A 10 11.04 4.25 -29.53
N SER A 11 10.22 3.28 -29.89
CA SER A 11 8.85 3.54 -30.30
C SER A 11 8.21 4.33 -29.18
N ALA A 12 7.46 5.38 -29.51
CA ALA A 12 6.78 6.22 -28.51
C ALA A 12 5.98 5.36 -27.51
N ASP A 13 5.52 4.18 -27.96
CA ASP A 13 4.86 3.13 -27.18
C ASP A 13 5.65 2.65 -25.94
N HIS A 14 6.98 2.79 -25.89
CA HIS A 14 7.79 2.42 -24.72
C HIS A 14 8.33 3.61 -23.93
N ALA A 15 8.19 4.84 -24.44
CA ALA A 15 8.73 6.02 -23.77
C ALA A 15 8.03 6.31 -22.43
N ALA A 16 6.70 6.10 -22.37
CA ALA A 16 5.94 6.22 -21.13
C ALA A 16 6.37 5.16 -20.09
N ASP A 17 6.57 3.92 -20.53
CA ASP A 17 7.04 2.82 -19.65
C ASP A 17 8.44 3.10 -19.10
N ASP A 18 9.33 3.66 -19.93
CA ASP A 18 10.68 4.03 -19.53
C ASP A 18 10.67 5.17 -18.49
N LEU A 19 9.78 6.15 -18.66
CA LEU A 19 9.59 7.24 -17.69
C LEU A 19 8.96 6.72 -16.39
N ALA A 20 8.00 5.81 -16.47
CA ALA A 20 7.40 5.20 -15.29
C ALA A 20 8.43 4.39 -14.47
N ARG A 21 9.34 3.66 -15.14
CA ARG A 21 10.45 2.96 -14.48
C ARG A 21 11.42 3.94 -13.80
N GLN A 22 11.80 5.02 -14.48
CA GLN A 22 12.64 6.08 -13.90
C GLN A 22 11.97 6.76 -12.70
N LEU A 23 10.66 6.97 -12.74
CA LEU A 23 9.91 7.49 -11.61
C LEU A 23 9.95 6.51 -10.43
N GLY A 24 9.80 5.20 -10.68
CA GLY A 24 9.95 4.16 -9.66
C GLY A 24 11.34 4.17 -9.01
N ASP A 25 12.40 4.30 -9.80
CA ASP A 25 13.78 4.41 -9.28
C ASP A 25 13.94 5.67 -8.43
N ALA A 26 13.39 6.80 -8.87
CA ALA A 26 13.41 8.05 -8.10
C ALA A 26 12.60 7.96 -6.79
N ILE A 27 11.48 7.23 -6.81
CA ILE A 27 10.67 6.95 -5.62
C ILE A 27 11.46 6.11 -4.61
N ALA A 28 12.22 5.10 -5.07
CA ALA A 28 13.03 4.26 -4.18
C ALA A 28 14.11 5.07 -3.42
N ASP A 29 14.51 6.22 -3.96
CA ASP A 29 15.44 7.15 -3.33
C ASP A 29 14.79 8.15 -2.35
N LEU A 30 13.46 8.20 -2.28
CA LEU A 30 12.73 9.09 -1.38
C LEU A 30 12.96 8.71 0.09
N PRO A 31 13.07 9.71 0.99
CA PRO A 31 13.18 9.46 2.43
C PRO A 31 11.95 8.75 2.99
N GLU A 32 10.74 9.02 2.46
CA GLU A 32 9.50 8.37 2.87
C GLU A 32 9.52 6.86 2.57
N TYR A 33 9.96 6.49 1.36
CA TYR A 33 10.09 5.07 0.97
C TYR A 33 11.10 4.33 1.84
N ARG A 34 12.27 4.93 2.06
CA ARG A 34 13.32 4.34 2.91
C ARG A 34 12.82 4.17 4.35
N ARG A 35 12.14 5.18 4.91
CA ARG A 35 11.54 5.11 6.24
C ARG A 35 10.53 3.97 6.34
N LEU A 36 9.65 3.80 5.34
CA LEU A 36 8.70 2.69 5.30
C LEU A 36 9.41 1.33 5.30
N MET A 37 10.50 1.18 4.53
CA MET A 37 11.25 -0.08 4.52
C MET A 37 11.93 -0.38 5.86
N GLU A 38 12.42 0.66 6.54
CA GLU A 38 13.03 0.54 7.87
C GLU A 38 12.00 0.14 8.94
N THR A 39 10.85 0.83 8.98
CA THR A 39 9.78 0.53 9.95
C THR A 39 9.13 -0.82 9.67
N LYS A 40 8.98 -1.20 8.39
CA LYS A 40 8.55 -2.54 8.01
C LYS A 40 9.48 -3.62 8.57
N ARG A 41 10.79 -3.43 8.43
CA ARG A 41 11.78 -4.34 9.02
C ARG A 41 11.69 -4.37 10.55
N ALA A 42 11.44 -3.23 11.18
CA ALA A 42 11.24 -3.16 12.63
C ALA A 42 10.02 -3.99 13.07
N VAL A 43 8.89 -3.89 12.34
CA VAL A 43 7.71 -4.73 12.55
C VAL A 43 8.07 -6.22 12.42
N GLU A 44 8.74 -6.61 11.33
CA GLU A 44 9.12 -8.01 11.04
C GLU A 44 10.09 -8.61 12.07
N THR A 45 10.91 -7.78 12.73
CA THR A 45 11.94 -8.24 13.68
C THR A 45 11.55 -8.07 15.14
N THR A 46 10.38 -7.50 15.44
CA THR A 46 9.90 -7.30 16.81
C THR A 46 8.94 -8.42 17.20
N ASP A 47 9.42 -9.39 17.98
CA ASP A 47 8.65 -10.57 18.41
C ASP A 47 7.29 -10.22 19.02
N GLU A 48 7.24 -9.16 19.84
CA GLU A 48 5.99 -8.72 20.48
C GLU A 48 4.97 -8.21 19.45
N VAL A 49 5.42 -7.49 18.42
CA VAL A 49 4.55 -7.01 17.34
C VAL A 49 4.05 -8.19 16.51
N GLN A 50 4.94 -9.14 16.18
CA GLN A 50 4.55 -10.36 15.46
C GLN A 50 3.49 -11.16 16.23
N SER A 51 3.66 -11.33 17.54
CA SER A 51 2.65 -11.99 18.38
C SER A 51 1.30 -11.27 18.35
N ARG A 52 1.27 -9.93 18.38
CA ARG A 52 0.03 -9.16 18.29
C ARG A 52 -0.62 -9.24 16.91
N ILE A 53 0.19 -9.29 15.84
CA ILE A 53 -0.29 -9.52 14.47
C ILE A 53 -0.97 -10.88 14.38
N GLU A 54 -0.32 -11.93 14.88
CA GLU A 54 -0.88 -13.29 14.88
C GLU A 54 -2.21 -13.37 15.64
N GLU A 55 -2.29 -12.75 16.83
CA GLU A 55 -3.53 -12.68 17.62
C GLU A 55 -4.66 -11.96 16.86
N PHE A 56 -4.37 -10.80 16.28
CA PHE A 56 -5.33 -10.05 15.49
C PHE A 56 -5.81 -10.85 14.27
N GLU A 57 -4.90 -11.51 13.54
CA GLU A 57 -5.24 -12.32 12.37
C GLU A 57 -6.10 -13.54 12.73
N GLN A 58 -5.82 -14.20 13.84
CA GLN A 58 -6.63 -15.31 14.36
C GLN A 58 -8.05 -14.85 14.67
N LEU A 59 -8.20 -13.78 15.45
CA LEU A 59 -9.51 -13.22 15.80
C LEU A 59 -10.29 -12.77 14.56
N ARG A 60 -9.61 -12.14 13.59
CA ARG A 60 -10.23 -11.73 12.33
C ARG A 60 -10.74 -12.93 11.53
N GLN A 61 -9.96 -14.02 11.45
CA GLN A 61 -10.38 -15.24 10.75
C GLN A 61 -11.58 -15.90 11.44
N GLU A 62 -11.56 -16.02 12.76
CA GLU A 62 -12.67 -16.54 13.55
C GLU A 62 -13.95 -15.72 13.33
N PHE A 63 -13.85 -14.39 13.36
CA PHE A 63 -14.97 -13.50 13.10
C PHE A 63 -15.52 -13.65 11.68
N MET A 64 -14.65 -13.77 10.67
CA MET A 64 -15.08 -13.97 9.27
C MET A 64 -15.82 -15.30 9.07
N LEU A 65 -15.37 -16.37 9.74
CA LEU A 65 -16.04 -17.66 9.73
C LEU A 65 -17.41 -17.59 10.42
N ALA A 66 -17.48 -16.99 11.61
CA ALA A 66 -18.74 -16.78 12.32
C ALA A 66 -19.73 -15.93 11.51
N ARG A 67 -19.22 -14.91 10.80
CA ARG A 67 -20.04 -14.06 9.92
C ARG A 67 -20.62 -14.85 8.75
N GLN A 68 -19.86 -15.80 8.20
CA GLN A 68 -20.33 -16.65 7.11
C GLN A 68 -21.38 -17.67 7.56
N SER A 69 -21.25 -18.22 8.78
CA SER A 69 -22.23 -19.16 9.35
C SER A 69 -23.48 -18.48 9.90
N GLY A 70 -23.45 -17.15 10.08
CA GLY A 70 -24.51 -16.36 10.70
C GLY A 70 -24.45 -16.32 12.23
N ASP A 71 -23.35 -16.81 12.83
CA ASP A 71 -23.11 -16.87 14.27
C ASP A 71 -22.27 -15.69 14.80
N ALA A 72 -21.88 -14.75 13.93
CA ALA A 72 -21.13 -13.56 14.37
C ALA A 72 -21.97 -12.69 15.31
N ASP A 73 -21.41 -12.38 16.47
CA ASP A 73 -22.00 -11.49 17.46
C ASP A 73 -21.15 -10.23 17.70
N GLU A 74 -21.74 -9.28 18.41
CA GLU A 74 -21.11 -8.01 18.77
C GLU A 74 -19.86 -8.20 19.65
N ALA A 75 -19.84 -9.25 20.48
CA ALA A 75 -18.70 -9.55 21.32
C ALA A 75 -17.48 -9.98 20.49
N ALA A 76 -17.68 -10.79 19.45
CA ALA A 76 -16.62 -11.18 18.52
C ALA A 76 -16.09 -9.98 17.74
N LEU A 77 -16.97 -9.08 17.29
CA LEU A 77 -16.56 -7.84 16.64
C LEU A 77 -15.71 -6.96 17.58
N ASN A 78 -16.13 -6.81 18.84
CA ASN A 78 -15.40 -6.02 19.83
C ASN A 78 -14.00 -6.58 20.08
N ARG A 79 -13.84 -7.91 20.19
CA ARG A 79 -12.51 -8.53 20.35
C ARG A 79 -11.57 -8.25 19.17
N VAL A 80 -12.08 -8.30 17.94
CA VAL A 80 -11.28 -7.95 16.75
C VAL A 80 -10.83 -6.49 16.80
N GLN A 81 -11.73 -5.57 17.18
CA GLN A 81 -11.40 -4.15 17.30
C GLN A 81 -10.39 -3.88 18.42
N GLU A 82 -10.55 -4.52 19.58
CA GLU A 82 -9.62 -4.42 20.71
C GLU A 82 -8.23 -4.93 20.33
N ALA A 83 -8.14 -6.08 19.63
CA ALA A 83 -6.86 -6.60 19.16
C ALA A 83 -6.21 -5.69 18.11
N GLN A 84 -7.01 -5.09 17.21
CA GLN A 84 -6.52 -4.11 16.25
C GLN A 84 -5.95 -2.87 16.94
N GLN A 85 -6.71 -2.30 17.89
CA GLN A 85 -6.28 -1.16 18.69
C GLN A 85 -4.99 -1.49 19.44
N HIS A 86 -4.93 -2.66 20.09
CA HIS A 86 -3.77 -3.10 20.83
C HIS A 86 -2.52 -3.25 19.94
N LEU A 87 -2.69 -3.76 18.71
CA LEU A 87 -1.61 -3.84 17.73
C LEU A 87 -1.15 -2.44 17.30
N HIS A 88 -2.08 -1.56 16.93
CA HIS A 88 -1.80 -0.21 16.44
C HIS A 88 -1.16 0.69 17.52
N ASP A 89 -1.53 0.51 18.79
CA ASP A 89 -0.96 1.27 19.91
C ASP A 89 0.50 0.88 20.22
N HIS A 90 1.02 -0.21 19.63
CA HIS A 90 2.44 -0.56 19.79
C HIS A 90 3.34 0.45 19.04
N PRO A 91 4.38 1.02 19.67
CA PRO A 91 5.21 2.07 19.06
C PRO A 91 5.78 1.70 17.68
N VAL A 92 6.30 0.48 17.53
CA VAL A 92 6.84 -0.01 16.24
C VAL A 92 5.76 -0.12 15.16
N MET A 93 4.53 -0.47 15.51
CA MET A 93 3.43 -0.53 14.55
C MET A 93 2.95 0.89 14.20
N ALA A 94 2.83 1.77 15.20
CA ALA A 94 2.49 3.18 14.98
C ALA A 94 3.51 3.85 14.04
N ASP A 95 4.81 3.65 14.26
CA ASP A 95 5.87 4.17 13.39
C ASP A 95 5.77 3.64 11.95
N TYR A 96 5.34 2.38 11.78
CA TYR A 96 5.09 1.79 10.48
C TYR A 96 3.88 2.41 9.77
N LEU A 97 2.76 2.57 10.47
CA LEU A 97 1.55 3.21 9.94
C LEU A 97 1.82 4.67 9.56
N ASP A 98 2.52 5.44 10.41
CA ASP A 98 2.92 6.81 10.09
C ASP A 98 3.81 6.89 8.83
N ALA A 99 4.72 5.93 8.65
CA ALA A 99 5.57 5.86 7.47
C ALA A 99 4.79 5.46 6.21
N GLN A 100 3.76 4.62 6.36
CA GLN A 100 2.85 4.25 5.27
C GLN A 100 2.05 5.47 4.81
N ASP A 101 1.40 6.18 5.74
CA ASP A 101 0.60 7.37 5.45
C ASP A 101 1.44 8.45 4.74
N ALA A 102 2.69 8.65 5.18
CA ALA A 102 3.61 9.59 4.55
C ALA A 102 3.95 9.22 3.09
N LEU A 103 4.15 7.93 2.80
CA LEU A 103 4.43 7.47 1.45
C LEU A 103 3.17 7.53 0.57
N GLU A 104 1.99 7.20 1.11
CA GLU A 104 0.71 7.31 0.40
C GLU A 104 0.43 8.75 -0.01
N ALA A 105 0.57 9.72 0.90
CA ALA A 105 0.45 11.14 0.59
C ALA A 105 1.44 11.60 -0.50
N ARG A 106 2.64 10.99 -0.52
CA ARG A 106 3.63 11.26 -1.57
C ARG A 106 3.21 10.68 -2.93
N PHE A 107 2.58 9.51 -2.94
CA PHE A 107 2.03 8.92 -4.16
C PHE A 107 0.81 9.66 -4.68
N GLU A 108 -0.07 10.15 -3.82
CA GLU A 108 -1.18 11.02 -4.22
C GLU A 108 -0.65 12.25 -4.98
N GLY A 109 0.32 12.97 -4.41
CA GLY A 109 0.90 14.13 -5.08
C GLY A 109 1.64 13.82 -6.39
N LEU A 110 2.20 12.62 -6.53
CA LEU A 110 2.80 12.17 -7.81
C LEU A 110 1.72 11.81 -8.83
N ASN A 111 0.63 11.19 -8.39
CA ASN A 111 -0.50 10.86 -9.25
C ASN A 111 -1.21 12.11 -9.76
N ASP A 112 -1.34 13.14 -8.93
CA ASP A 112 -1.83 14.47 -9.35
C ASP A 112 -0.96 15.07 -10.45
N LEU A 113 0.38 15.03 -10.29
CA LEU A 113 1.31 15.54 -11.31
C LEU A 113 1.26 14.77 -12.64
N ILE A 114 1.02 13.46 -12.58
CA ILE A 114 0.85 12.62 -13.77
C ILE A 114 -0.50 12.90 -14.44
N SER A 115 -1.53 13.16 -13.64
CA SER A 115 -2.90 13.38 -14.10
C SER A 115 -3.14 14.81 -14.60
N ASP A 116 -2.40 15.82 -14.13
CA ASP A 116 -2.52 17.23 -14.54
C ASP A 116 -2.53 17.48 -16.08
N PRO A 117 -1.68 16.82 -16.89
CA PRO A 117 -1.76 16.93 -18.36
C PRO A 117 -2.83 16.04 -19.02
N LEU A 118 -3.52 15.19 -18.26
CA LEU A 118 -4.53 14.25 -18.73
C LEU A 118 -5.92 14.80 -18.40
N ASP A 119 -6.89 14.61 -19.29
CA ASP A 119 -8.29 14.99 -19.02
C ASP A 119 -9.02 13.92 -18.17
N VAL A 120 -8.27 13.26 -17.27
CA VAL A 120 -8.72 12.13 -16.43
C VAL A 120 -8.10 12.28 -15.05
N ASP A 121 -8.94 12.24 -14.02
CA ASP A 121 -8.52 12.20 -12.62
C ASP A 121 -8.47 10.74 -12.15
N PHE A 122 -7.25 10.18 -12.05
CA PHE A 122 -7.04 8.82 -11.55
C PHE A 122 -7.24 8.70 -10.03
N VAL A 123 -7.16 9.81 -9.27
CA VAL A 123 -7.36 9.85 -7.81
C VAL A 123 -8.85 9.76 -7.48
N GLY A 124 -9.70 10.41 -8.28
CA GLY A 124 -11.15 10.47 -8.04
C GLY A 124 -11.94 9.19 -8.36
N GLU A 125 -11.64 8.51 -9.47
CA GLU A 125 -12.44 7.34 -9.91
C GLU A 125 -12.05 6.01 -9.25
N SER A 126 -10.80 5.88 -8.78
CA SER A 126 -10.29 4.59 -8.28
C SER A 126 -10.64 4.31 -6.81
N GLY A 127 -11.00 5.35 -6.04
CA GLY A 127 -11.40 5.24 -4.62
C GLY A 127 -12.91 5.28 -4.39
N ALA A 128 -13.69 5.75 -5.37
CA ALA A 128 -15.14 5.85 -5.27
C ALA A 128 -15.84 4.63 -5.88
N CYS A 129 -15.60 3.43 -5.32
CA CYS A 129 -16.56 2.33 -5.47
C CYS A 129 -17.84 2.62 -4.65
N CYS A 130 -18.46 3.78 -4.83
CA CYS A 130 -19.78 4.20 -4.34
C CYS A 130 -20.07 5.62 -4.88
N GLN A 131 -20.28 5.74 -6.19
CA GLN A 131 -21.09 6.83 -6.74
C GLN A 131 -22.37 6.18 -7.27
N ASP A 132 -23.43 6.28 -6.44
CA ASP A 132 -24.84 5.82 -6.61
C ASP A 132 -25.12 4.42 -7.20
#